data_AF-A0A194S7W7-F1
#
_entry.id   AF-A0A194S7W7-F1
#
_cell.length_a   1.000
_cell.length_b   1.000
_cell.length_c   1.000
_cell.angle_alpha   90.00
_cell.angle_beta   90.00
_cell.angle_gamma   90.00
#
_symmetry.space_group_name_H-M   'P 1'
#
loop_
_entity.id
_entity.type
_entity.pdbx_description
1 polymer ?
#
loop_
_entity_poly.entity_id
_entity_poly.type
_entity_poly.pdbx_seq_one_letter_code
_entity_poly.pdbx_strand_id
1 'polypeptide(L)'
;QDYAAPLREFAKSRSTAIVPLFEANHLFVNIDELVPLAAAFEADLRDVVGRSQRDKASLPTGFGAIVLHHIERMQNPYKIWLSNVRAVEMIRSELDRSNSSFREFIERTQIVSREMAQTSGGFKEFLAEPHQRIARYRLMLDPIVASLPQEDPNVDPLRAAIDLLGTVCSMEVDDATKRAAVFWALGEAVDGLPGALVGFDRHFVAAIDVDEV
;
A
#
# COMPACT_ATOMS: atom_id res chain seq x y z
N GLN A 1 8.91 -5.92 12.07
CA GLN A 1 10.30 -5.81 12.56
C GLN A 1 10.98 -7.17 12.49
N ASP A 2 10.35 -8.23 13.00
CA ASP A 2 10.88 -9.61 13.07
C ASP A 2 11.32 -10.23 11.74
N TYR A 3 10.72 -9.81 10.62
CA TYR A 3 11.07 -10.31 9.29
C TYR A 3 12.01 -9.37 8.52
N ALA A 4 11.56 -8.13 8.30
CA ALA A 4 12.24 -7.19 7.40
C ALA A 4 13.65 -6.82 7.89
N ALA A 5 13.83 -6.53 9.18
CA ALA A 5 15.12 -6.09 9.70
C ALA A 5 16.17 -7.23 9.65
N PRO A 6 15.88 -8.45 10.14
CA PRO A 6 16.84 -9.55 10.04
C PRO A 6 17.17 -9.93 8.59
N LEU A 7 16.19 -10.03 7.70
CA LEU A 7 16.44 -10.41 6.30
C LEU A 7 17.34 -9.38 5.58
N ARG A 8 17.10 -8.09 5.79
CA ARG A 8 17.95 -7.03 5.23
C ARG A 8 19.34 -7.02 5.83
N GLU A 9 19.47 -7.27 7.14
CA GLU A 9 20.76 -7.32 7.82
C GLU A 9 21.61 -8.50 7.29
N PHE A 10 21.01 -9.69 7.26
CA PHE A 10 21.69 -10.90 6.76
C PHE A 10 22.12 -10.75 5.31
N ALA A 11 21.34 -10.05 4.47
CA ALA A 11 21.64 -9.83 3.07
C ALA A 11 22.83 -8.87 2.80
N LYS A 12 23.31 -8.13 3.81
CA LYS A 12 24.49 -7.25 3.66
C LYS A 12 25.79 -8.02 3.46
N SER A 13 25.87 -9.26 3.93
CA SER A 13 27.05 -10.13 3.77
C SER A 13 26.68 -11.42 3.06
N ARG A 14 27.47 -11.78 2.03
CA ARG A 14 27.28 -13.03 1.27
C ARG A 14 27.36 -14.29 2.13
N SER A 15 28.13 -14.26 3.22
CA SER A 15 28.29 -15.43 4.11
C SER A 15 27.08 -15.68 5.01
N THR A 16 26.24 -14.66 5.24
CA THR A 16 25.07 -14.74 6.13
C THR A 16 23.75 -14.59 5.38
N ALA A 17 23.79 -14.25 4.09
CA ALA A 17 22.61 -13.94 3.29
C ALA A 17 21.65 -15.14 3.22
N ILE A 18 20.44 -14.95 3.76
CA ILE A 18 19.33 -15.90 3.62
C ILE A 18 18.65 -15.71 2.26
N VAL A 19 18.48 -14.46 1.85
CA VAL A 19 17.98 -14.04 0.54
C VAL A 19 18.91 -12.96 0.00
N PRO A 20 18.96 -12.72 -1.33
CA PRO A 20 19.78 -11.66 -1.87
C PRO A 20 19.22 -10.27 -1.48
N LEU A 21 20.09 -9.27 -1.51
CA LEU A 21 19.79 -7.92 -1.01
C LEU A 21 18.64 -7.24 -1.78
N PHE A 22 18.54 -7.51 -3.07
CA PHE A 22 17.47 -6.97 -3.91
C PHE A 22 16.10 -7.44 -3.39
N GLU A 23 15.92 -8.74 -3.19
CA GLU A 23 14.70 -9.35 -2.69
C GLU A 23 14.42 -8.91 -1.26
N ALA A 24 15.43 -8.84 -0.38
CA ALA A 24 15.27 -8.35 0.99
C ALA A 24 14.74 -6.91 1.05
N ASN A 25 15.09 -6.06 0.08
CA ASN A 25 14.60 -4.69 0.02
C ASN A 25 13.21 -4.61 -0.61
N HIS A 26 12.96 -5.33 -1.70
CA HIS A 26 11.72 -5.22 -2.48
C HIS A 26 10.55 -6.01 -1.88
N LEU A 27 10.80 -7.06 -1.09
CA LEU A 27 9.75 -7.84 -0.43
C LEU A 27 8.92 -7.03 0.58
N PHE A 28 9.52 -5.98 1.14
CA PHE A 28 8.91 -5.13 2.17
C PHE A 28 8.67 -3.69 1.73
N VAL A 29 8.93 -3.36 0.46
CA VAL A 29 8.67 -2.05 -0.18
C VAL A 29 8.99 -0.88 0.78
N ASN A 30 7.98 -0.10 1.17
CA ASN A 30 8.03 1.03 2.09
C ASN A 30 7.32 0.75 3.42
N ILE A 31 7.35 -0.50 3.92
CA ILE A 31 6.69 -0.85 5.20
C ILE A 31 7.20 0.00 6.38
N ASP A 32 8.46 0.46 6.30
CA ASP A 32 9.09 1.30 7.32
C ASP A 32 8.47 2.72 7.38
N GLU A 33 7.77 3.13 6.32
CA GLU A 33 6.98 4.37 6.28
C GLU A 33 5.53 4.12 6.73
N LEU A 34 4.93 3.00 6.31
CA LEU A 34 3.54 2.65 6.62
C LEU A 34 3.31 2.36 8.11
N VAL A 35 4.24 1.65 8.75
CA VAL A 35 4.07 1.24 10.16
C VAL A 35 4.03 2.45 11.11
N PRO A 36 4.94 3.44 11.04
CA PRO A 36 4.85 4.64 11.86
C PRO A 36 3.57 5.46 11.61
N LEU A 37 3.09 5.52 10.36
CA LEU A 37 1.84 6.21 10.04
C LEU A 37 0.64 5.53 10.70
N ALA A 38 0.57 4.19 10.63
CA ALA A 38 -0.48 3.42 11.29
C ALA A 38 -0.45 3.59 12.82
N ALA A 39 0.75 3.56 13.42
CA ALA A 39 0.92 3.77 14.86
C ALA A 39 0.50 5.18 15.31
N ALA A 40 0.83 6.21 14.53
CA ALA A 40 0.41 7.58 14.80
C ALA A 40 -1.12 7.72 14.69
N PHE A 41 -1.73 7.12 13.66
CA PHE A 41 -3.18 7.13 13.51
C PHE A 41 -3.88 6.44 14.68
N GLU A 42 -3.40 5.28 15.10
CA GLU A 42 -3.93 4.56 16.26
C GLU A 42 -3.80 5.38 17.56
N ALA A 43 -2.67 6.04 17.77
CA ALA A 43 -2.44 6.88 18.94
C ALA A 43 -3.44 8.05 19.00
N ASP A 44 -3.63 8.77 17.89
CA ASP A 44 -4.55 9.91 17.84
C ASP A 44 -6.02 9.46 17.95
N LEU A 45 -6.38 8.31 17.35
CA LEU A 45 -7.71 7.73 17.54
C LEU A 45 -7.97 7.32 19.00
N ARG A 46 -6.97 6.73 19.67
CA ARG A 46 -7.08 6.36 21.09
C ARG A 46 -7.23 7.61 21.96
N ASP A 47 -6.49 8.66 21.67
CA ASP A 47 -6.58 9.93 22.39
C ASP A 47 -7.94 10.60 22.20
N VAL A 48 -8.46 10.68 20.97
CA VAL A 48 -9.77 11.31 20.71
C VAL A 48 -10.92 10.53 21.38
N VAL A 49 -10.85 9.19 21.36
CA VAL A 49 -11.82 8.34 22.06
C VAL A 49 -11.69 8.47 23.57
N GLY A 50 -10.45 8.56 24.09
CA GLY A 50 -10.19 8.71 25.53
C GLY A 50 -10.62 10.06 26.10
N ARG A 51 -10.60 11.12 25.29
CA ARG A 51 -11.07 12.47 25.66
C ARG A 51 -12.59 12.60 25.60
N SER A 52 -13.27 11.72 24.86
CA SER A 52 -14.72 11.80 24.71
C SER A 52 -15.42 11.49 26.03
N GLN A 53 -16.33 12.37 26.46
CA GLN A 53 -17.18 12.10 27.61
C GLN A 53 -18.17 10.98 27.29
N ARG A 54 -18.74 10.35 28.33
CA ARG A 54 -19.57 9.12 28.31
C ARG A 54 -20.85 9.16 27.43
N ASP A 55 -21.00 10.13 26.56
CA ASP A 55 -22.07 10.14 25.58
C ASP A 55 -21.75 9.13 24.48
N LYS A 56 -22.30 7.92 24.62
CA LYS A 56 -22.13 6.83 23.65
C LYS A 56 -22.87 7.08 22.34
N ALA A 57 -23.69 8.14 22.26
CA ALA A 57 -24.57 8.39 21.12
C ALA A 57 -23.94 9.28 20.04
N SER A 58 -22.80 9.92 20.30
CA SER A 58 -22.15 10.84 19.36
C SER A 58 -20.66 10.53 19.20
N LEU A 59 -20.11 10.84 18.02
CA LEU A 59 -18.68 10.75 17.81
C LEU A 59 -17.95 11.87 18.55
N PRO A 60 -16.73 11.63 19.05
CA PRO A 60 -15.91 12.68 19.62
C PRO A 60 -15.74 13.85 18.66
N THR A 61 -15.79 15.09 19.16
CA THR A 61 -15.50 16.28 18.36
C THR A 61 -14.10 16.19 17.77
N GLY A 62 -13.98 16.41 16.46
CA GLY A 62 -12.70 16.37 15.75
C GLY A 62 -12.27 14.98 15.27
N PHE A 63 -13.05 13.93 15.55
CA PHE A 63 -12.79 12.58 15.04
C PHE A 63 -12.62 12.55 13.52
N GLY A 64 -13.55 13.16 12.78
CA GLY A 64 -13.50 13.20 11.32
C GLY A 64 -12.27 13.92 10.78
N ALA A 65 -11.87 15.03 11.41
CA ALA A 65 -10.69 15.79 11.01
C ALA A 65 -9.38 14.99 11.24
N ILE A 66 -9.28 14.26 12.34
CA ILE A 66 -8.14 13.36 12.62
C ILE A 66 -8.08 12.25 11.56
N VAL A 67 -9.21 11.61 11.27
CA VAL A 67 -9.28 10.56 10.23
C VAL A 67 -8.81 11.11 8.89
N LEU A 68 -9.36 12.25 8.44
CA LEU A 68 -8.98 12.87 7.17
C LEU A 68 -7.47 13.18 7.12
N HIS A 69 -6.93 13.82 8.16
CA HIS A 69 -5.52 14.16 8.24
C HIS A 69 -4.60 12.94 8.06
N HIS A 70 -4.94 11.81 8.70
CA HIS A 70 -4.14 10.59 8.57
C HIS A 70 -4.32 9.93 7.19
N ILE A 71 -5.54 9.92 6.63
CA ILE A 71 -5.78 9.38 5.28
C ILE A 71 -5.02 10.17 4.21
N GLU A 72 -4.97 11.49 4.30
CA GLU A 72 -4.17 12.33 3.39
C GLU A 72 -2.69 11.95 3.41
N ARG A 73 -2.13 11.76 4.62
CA ARG A 73 -0.72 11.35 4.80
C ARG A 73 -0.46 9.92 4.34
N MET A 74 -1.45 9.04 4.44
CA MET A 74 -1.37 7.65 3.99
C MET A 74 -1.46 7.52 2.46
N GLN A 75 -1.97 8.53 1.74
CA GLN A 75 -2.26 8.43 0.31
C GLN A 75 -1.06 7.95 -0.53
N ASN A 76 0.08 8.65 -0.44
CA ASN A 76 1.26 8.32 -1.25
C ASN A 76 1.96 7.03 -0.83
N PRO A 77 2.21 6.79 0.48
CA PRO A 77 2.84 5.55 0.94
C PRO A 77 2.04 4.30 0.56
N TYR A 78 0.70 4.35 0.64
CA TYR A 78 -0.12 3.23 0.21
C TYR A 78 -0.14 3.05 -1.31
N LYS A 79 -0.14 4.12 -2.11
CA LYS A 79 0.02 4.00 -3.57
C LYS A 79 1.30 3.27 -3.95
N ILE A 80 2.43 3.61 -3.32
CA ILE A 80 3.71 2.93 -3.53
C ILE A 80 3.58 1.43 -3.20
N TRP A 81 3.01 1.10 -2.04
CA TRP A 81 2.80 -0.30 -1.65
C TRP A 81 1.93 -1.05 -2.66
N LEU A 82 0.76 -0.50 -2.98
CA LEU A 82 -0.23 -1.11 -3.86
C LEU A 82 0.34 -1.38 -5.26
N SER A 83 1.08 -0.43 -5.85
CA SER A 83 1.74 -0.63 -7.14
C SER A 83 2.80 -1.74 -7.14
N ASN A 84 3.30 -2.16 -5.97
CA ASN A 84 4.32 -3.19 -5.83
C ASN A 84 3.79 -4.54 -5.34
N VAL A 85 2.49 -4.68 -5.02
CA VAL A 85 1.91 -5.93 -4.47
C VAL A 85 2.18 -7.14 -5.36
N ARG A 86 2.07 -6.99 -6.69
CA ARG A 86 2.37 -8.09 -7.62
C ARG A 86 3.84 -8.50 -7.59
N ALA A 87 4.75 -7.53 -7.55
CA ALA A 87 6.19 -7.79 -7.47
C ALA A 87 6.55 -8.50 -6.16
N VAL A 88 5.98 -8.03 -5.03
CA VAL A 88 6.14 -8.65 -3.71
C VAL A 88 5.69 -10.12 -3.74
N GLU A 89 4.51 -10.41 -4.31
CA GLU A 89 4.00 -11.79 -4.37
C GLU A 89 4.84 -12.69 -5.28
N MET A 90 5.35 -12.17 -6.40
CA MET A 90 6.27 -12.92 -7.27
C MET A 90 7.59 -13.24 -6.56
N ILE A 91 8.22 -12.25 -5.91
CA ILE A 91 9.46 -12.45 -5.14
C ILE A 91 9.22 -13.48 -4.03
N ARG A 92 8.14 -13.31 -3.26
CA ARG A 92 7.77 -14.23 -2.17
C ARG A 92 7.59 -15.65 -2.69
N SER A 93 6.83 -15.83 -3.77
CA SER A 93 6.53 -17.15 -4.34
C SER A 93 7.77 -17.82 -4.91
N GLU A 94 8.67 -17.06 -5.53
CA GLU A 94 9.92 -17.62 -6.06
C GLU A 94 10.85 -18.05 -4.92
N LEU A 95 11.04 -17.20 -3.91
CA LEU A 95 11.84 -17.54 -2.72
C LEU A 95 11.26 -18.76 -1.99
N ASP A 96 9.94 -18.81 -1.82
CA ASP A 96 9.26 -19.94 -1.18
C ASP A 96 9.44 -21.24 -1.98
N ARG A 97 9.55 -21.17 -3.31
CA ARG A 97 9.76 -22.34 -4.17
C ARG A 97 11.22 -22.80 -4.15
N SER A 98 12.17 -21.89 -4.35
CA SER A 98 13.57 -22.24 -4.65
C SER A 98 14.54 -22.08 -3.49
N ASN A 99 14.16 -21.45 -2.38
CA ASN A 99 15.06 -21.15 -1.26
C ASN A 99 14.61 -21.80 0.06
N SER A 100 15.24 -22.92 0.44
CA SER A 100 14.94 -23.64 1.69
C SER A 100 15.30 -22.85 2.95
N SER A 101 16.39 -22.07 2.92
CA SER A 101 16.81 -21.24 4.05
C SER A 101 15.81 -20.14 4.34
N PHE A 102 15.22 -19.56 3.29
CA PHE A 102 14.11 -18.62 3.42
C PHE A 102 12.90 -19.27 4.08
N ARG A 103 12.46 -20.45 3.61
CA ARG A 103 11.34 -21.18 4.24
C ARG A 103 11.58 -21.46 5.72
N GLU A 104 12.76 -21.97 6.07
CA GLU A 104 13.12 -22.30 7.45
C GLU A 104 13.20 -21.04 8.34
N PHE A 105 13.69 -19.92 7.79
CA PHE A 105 13.65 -18.63 8.48
C PHE A 105 12.21 -18.17 8.74
N ILE A 106 11.34 -18.21 7.73
CA ILE A 106 9.94 -17.81 7.88
C ILE A 106 9.23 -18.67 8.91
N GLU A 107 9.38 -20.00 8.86
CA GLU A 107 8.76 -20.93 9.80
C GLU A 107 9.18 -20.65 11.26
N ARG A 108 10.50 -20.52 11.51
CA ARG A 108 11.03 -20.22 12.85
C ARG A 108 10.54 -18.86 13.36
N THR A 109 10.66 -17.83 12.53
CA THR A 109 10.25 -16.46 12.91
C THR A 109 8.74 -16.39 13.14
N GLN A 110 7.94 -17.15 12.39
CA GLN A 110 6.49 -17.17 12.54
C GLN A 110 6.02 -17.80 13.84
N ILE A 111 6.71 -18.81 14.36
CA ILE A 111 6.41 -19.37 15.69
C ILE A 111 6.58 -18.28 16.76
N VAL A 112 7.75 -17.62 16.77
CA VAL A 112 8.08 -16.57 17.75
C VAL A 112 7.17 -15.35 17.60
N SER A 113 6.96 -14.89 16.37
CA SER A 113 6.19 -13.67 16.09
C SER A 113 4.70 -13.86 16.40
N ARG A 114 4.12 -15.05 16.18
CA ARG A 114 2.72 -15.34 16.55
C ARG A 114 2.50 -15.31 18.06
N GLU A 115 3.43 -15.87 18.83
CA GLU A 115 3.37 -15.84 20.30
C GLU A 115 3.40 -14.41 20.83
N MET A 116 4.20 -13.53 20.21
CA MET A 116 4.31 -12.13 20.60
C MET A 116 3.15 -11.26 20.11
N ALA A 117 2.67 -11.46 18.88
CA ALA A 117 1.67 -10.61 18.24
C ALA A 117 0.22 -10.98 18.60
N GLN A 118 -0.03 -12.13 19.23
CA GLN A 118 -1.38 -12.67 19.47
C GLN A 118 -2.26 -12.73 18.21
N THR A 119 -1.64 -12.81 17.03
CA THR A 119 -2.33 -12.86 15.73
C THR A 119 -2.13 -14.21 15.06
N SER A 120 -3.19 -14.75 14.45
CA SER A 120 -3.18 -16.07 13.80
C SER A 120 -2.67 -16.07 12.34
N GLY A 121 -2.11 -14.96 11.85
CA GLY A 121 -1.64 -14.81 10.46
C GLY A 121 -0.32 -15.52 10.19
N GLY A 122 -0.08 -15.95 8.94
CA GLY A 122 1.23 -16.36 8.46
C GLY A 122 1.96 -15.21 7.74
N PHE A 123 3.19 -15.46 7.31
CA PHE A 123 4.01 -14.45 6.65
C PHE A 123 3.35 -13.84 5.40
N LYS A 124 2.65 -14.67 4.60
CA LYS A 124 1.90 -14.19 3.43
C LYS A 124 0.78 -13.24 3.83
N GLU A 125 0.04 -13.57 4.89
CA GLU A 125 -1.04 -12.74 5.40
C GLU A 125 -0.50 -11.40 5.93
N PHE A 126 0.68 -11.39 6.56
CA PHE A 126 1.32 -10.15 6.98
C PHE A 126 1.73 -9.26 5.80
N LEU A 127 2.20 -9.82 4.70
CA LEU A 127 2.46 -9.05 3.47
C LEU A 127 1.16 -8.58 2.79
N ALA A 128 0.05 -9.30 2.97
CA ALA A 128 -1.25 -8.87 2.46
C ALA A 128 -1.87 -7.73 3.29
N GLU A 129 -1.50 -7.62 4.57
CA GLU A 129 -2.18 -6.76 5.54
C GLU A 129 -2.31 -5.29 5.11
N PRO A 130 -1.29 -4.60 4.54
CA PRO A 130 -1.46 -3.19 4.17
C PRO A 130 -2.55 -2.97 3.11
N HIS A 131 -2.58 -3.77 2.03
CA HIS A 131 -3.59 -3.61 0.98
C HIS A 131 -4.99 -3.96 1.48
N GLN A 132 -5.11 -4.94 2.39
CA GLN A 132 -6.39 -5.29 3.01
C GLN A 132 -6.85 -4.23 4.03
N ARG A 133 -5.90 -3.62 4.76
CA ARG A 133 -6.17 -2.61 5.79
C ARG A 133 -6.78 -1.34 5.19
N ILE A 134 -6.17 -0.81 4.12
CA ILE A 134 -6.66 0.41 3.47
C ILE A 134 -8.08 0.23 2.90
N ALA A 135 -8.37 -0.94 2.31
CA ALA A 135 -9.71 -1.28 1.83
C ALA A 135 -10.73 -1.37 2.96
N ARG A 136 -10.34 -1.94 4.12
CA ARG A 136 -11.21 -2.04 5.30
C ARG A 136 -11.54 -0.68 5.92
N TYR A 137 -10.65 0.32 5.88
CA TYR A 137 -10.98 1.64 6.40
C TYR A 137 -12.21 2.22 5.71
N ARG A 138 -12.29 2.11 4.38
CA ARG A 138 -13.47 2.56 3.64
C ARG A 138 -14.75 1.86 4.12
N LEU A 139 -14.71 0.53 4.23
CA LEU A 139 -15.84 -0.28 4.71
C LEU A 139 -16.27 0.03 6.15
N MET A 140 -15.35 0.52 6.98
CA MET A 140 -15.67 0.95 8.35
C MET A 140 -16.25 2.35 8.41
N LEU A 141 -15.76 3.27 7.58
CA LEU A 141 -16.19 4.68 7.59
C LEU A 141 -17.59 4.86 6.97
N ASP A 142 -17.94 4.10 5.94
CA ASP A 142 -19.25 4.19 5.27
C ASP A 142 -20.43 4.03 6.27
N PRO A 143 -20.51 2.96 7.09
CA PRO A 143 -21.56 2.82 8.11
C PRO A 143 -21.51 3.89 9.20
N ILE A 144 -20.32 4.36 9.57
CA ILE A 144 -20.16 5.42 10.57
C ILE A 144 -20.85 6.68 10.07
N VAL A 145 -20.51 7.15 8.86
CA VAL A 145 -21.11 8.36 8.27
C VAL A 145 -22.62 8.21 8.09
N ALA A 146 -23.10 7.04 7.66
CA ALA A 146 -24.53 6.78 7.48
C ALA A 146 -25.33 6.84 8.80
N SER A 147 -24.67 6.68 9.95
CA SER A 147 -25.29 6.74 11.28
C SER A 147 -25.30 8.14 11.90
N LEU A 148 -24.63 9.12 11.30
CA LEU A 148 -24.53 10.48 11.82
C LEU A 148 -25.64 11.40 11.27
N PRO A 149 -26.10 12.39 12.06
CA PRO A 149 -26.90 13.50 11.54
C PRO A 149 -26.16 14.24 10.42
N GLN A 150 -26.89 14.80 9.45
CA GLN A 150 -26.26 15.49 8.31
C GLN A 150 -25.47 16.73 8.74
N GLU A 151 -25.86 17.35 9.85
CA GLU A 151 -25.24 18.55 10.41
C GLU A 151 -24.06 18.22 11.35
N ASP A 152 -23.70 16.95 11.52
CA ASP A 152 -22.57 16.56 12.38
C ASP A 152 -21.23 17.02 11.76
N PRO A 153 -20.37 17.72 12.52
CA PRO A 153 -19.13 18.29 12.01
C PRO A 153 -18.11 17.25 11.52
N ASN A 154 -18.30 15.96 11.83
CA ASN A 154 -17.45 14.88 11.35
C ASN A 154 -17.87 14.38 9.95
N VAL A 155 -19.10 14.64 9.49
CA VAL A 155 -19.61 14.08 8.23
C VAL A 155 -18.77 14.49 7.03
N ASP A 156 -18.51 15.79 6.85
CA ASP A 156 -17.77 16.27 5.69
C ASP A 156 -16.31 15.77 5.66
N PRO A 157 -15.53 15.84 6.76
CA PRO A 157 -14.19 15.26 6.80
C PRO A 157 -14.17 13.75 6.51
N LEU A 158 -15.14 13.00 7.05
CA LEU A 158 -15.22 11.55 6.86
C LEU A 158 -15.56 11.19 5.40
N ARG A 159 -16.45 11.95 4.75
CA ARG A 159 -16.75 11.80 3.32
C ARG A 159 -15.51 12.07 2.46
N ALA A 160 -14.80 13.16 2.74
CA ALA A 160 -13.54 13.46 2.04
C ALA A 160 -12.50 12.33 2.23
N ALA A 161 -12.40 11.75 3.43
CA ALA A 161 -11.53 10.62 3.70
C ALA A 161 -11.95 9.36 2.91
N ILE A 162 -13.26 9.08 2.80
CA ILE A 162 -13.79 7.96 2.00
C ILE A 162 -13.44 8.14 0.51
N ASP A 163 -13.57 9.35 -0.03
CA ASP A 163 -13.23 9.65 -1.43
C ASP A 163 -11.73 9.45 -1.71
N LEU A 164 -10.87 9.92 -0.80
CA LEU A 164 -9.43 9.69 -0.87
C LEU A 164 -9.08 8.20 -0.81
N LEU A 165 -9.71 7.44 0.10
CA LEU A 165 -9.54 5.99 0.19
C LEU A 165 -10.00 5.29 -1.09
N GLY A 166 -11.11 5.73 -1.69
CA GLY A 166 -11.59 5.25 -2.97
C GLY A 166 -10.55 5.46 -4.08
N THR A 167 -9.97 6.65 -4.13
CA THR A 167 -8.90 6.99 -5.07
C THR A 167 -7.66 6.11 -4.86
N VAL A 168 -7.21 5.91 -3.63
CA VAL A 168 -6.05 5.04 -3.32
C VAL A 168 -6.32 3.58 -3.71
N CYS A 169 -7.50 3.07 -3.37
CA CYS A 169 -7.88 1.67 -3.63
C CYS A 169 -8.17 1.40 -5.12
N SER A 170 -8.53 2.41 -5.90
CA SER A 170 -8.74 2.26 -7.35
C SER A 170 -7.47 1.79 -8.07
N MET A 171 -6.30 2.05 -7.47
CA MET A 171 -5.00 1.78 -8.08
C MET A 171 -4.91 2.31 -9.52
N GLU A 172 -5.63 3.40 -9.83
CA GLU A 172 -5.53 4.03 -11.13
C GLU A 172 -4.06 4.37 -11.36
N VAL A 173 -3.47 3.67 -12.34
CA VAL A 173 -2.10 3.92 -12.76
C VAL A 173 -2.08 5.38 -13.19
N ASP A 174 -1.18 6.14 -12.57
CA ASP A 174 -1.07 7.56 -12.87
C ASP A 174 -0.82 7.74 -14.37
N ASP A 175 -1.36 8.82 -14.93
CA ASP A 175 -1.30 9.00 -16.38
C ASP A 175 0.15 9.12 -16.88
N ALA A 176 1.11 9.50 -16.04
CA ALA A 176 2.51 9.54 -16.45
C ALA A 176 3.09 8.14 -16.64
N THR A 177 2.79 7.20 -15.74
CA THR A 177 3.19 5.80 -15.87
C THR A 177 2.51 5.13 -17.06
N LYS A 178 1.20 5.38 -17.28
CA LYS A 178 0.49 4.90 -18.49
C LYS A 178 1.15 5.45 -19.76
N ARG A 179 1.43 6.75 -19.81
CA ARG A 179 2.11 7.39 -20.96
C ARG A 179 3.48 6.77 -21.20
N ALA A 180 4.30 6.64 -20.17
CA ALA A 180 5.64 6.07 -20.29
C ALA A 180 5.59 4.65 -20.85
N ALA A 181 4.69 3.81 -20.35
CA ALA A 181 4.51 2.44 -20.85
C ALA A 181 4.08 2.40 -22.32
N VAL A 182 3.14 3.26 -22.72
CA VAL A 182 2.67 3.34 -24.12
C VAL A 182 3.80 3.80 -25.05
N PHE A 183 4.53 4.86 -24.70
CA PHE A 183 5.62 5.35 -25.53
C PHE A 183 6.80 4.39 -25.59
N TRP A 184 7.08 3.66 -24.50
CA TRP A 184 8.07 2.57 -24.52
C TRP A 184 7.66 1.47 -25.50
N ALA A 185 6.40 1.00 -25.43
CA ALA A 185 5.89 -0.02 -26.34
C ALA A 185 5.89 0.42 -27.81
N LEU A 186 5.56 1.70 -28.08
CA LEU A 186 5.66 2.28 -29.42
C LEU A 186 7.11 2.31 -29.94
N GLY A 187 8.07 2.63 -29.09
CA GLY A 187 9.49 2.65 -29.44
C GLY A 187 10.05 1.27 -29.80
N GLU A 188 9.54 0.22 -29.15
CA GLU A 188 9.89 -1.18 -29.47
C GLU A 188 9.20 -1.66 -30.77
N ALA A 189 8.00 -1.17 -31.07
CA ALA A 189 7.20 -1.62 -32.20
C ALA A 189 7.52 -0.88 -33.52
N VAL A 190 7.96 0.38 -33.46
CA VAL A 190 8.22 1.23 -34.63
C VAL A 190 9.70 1.54 -34.71
N ASP A 191 10.38 0.93 -35.68
CA ASP A 191 11.79 1.22 -35.93
C ASP A 191 12.00 2.69 -36.30
N GLY A 192 13.01 3.31 -35.70
CA GLY A 192 13.31 4.73 -35.89
C GLY A 192 12.31 5.72 -35.28
N LEU A 193 11.46 5.31 -34.32
CA LEU A 193 10.53 6.23 -33.65
C LEU A 193 11.29 7.42 -33.04
N PRO A 194 10.98 8.68 -33.43
CA PRO A 194 11.70 9.84 -32.92
C PRO A 194 11.52 10.01 -31.41
N GLY A 195 12.62 10.02 -30.65
CA GLY A 195 12.59 10.19 -29.18
C GLY A 195 11.93 11.50 -28.71
N ALA A 196 11.87 12.52 -29.57
CA ALA A 196 11.16 13.77 -29.30
C ALA A 196 9.62 13.61 -29.18
N LEU A 197 9.06 12.47 -29.60
CA LEU A 197 7.64 12.16 -29.40
C LEU A 197 7.32 11.83 -27.94
N VAL A 198 8.31 11.41 -27.15
CA VAL A 198 8.18 11.11 -25.71
C VAL A 198 8.26 12.42 -24.90
N GLY A 199 7.26 13.28 -25.08
CA GLY A 199 7.12 14.54 -24.35
C GLY A 199 6.10 14.44 -23.21
N PHE A 200 6.30 15.22 -22.13
CA PHE A 200 5.39 15.23 -20.97
C PHE A 200 3.94 15.62 -21.31
N ASP A 201 3.75 16.36 -22.41
CA ASP A 201 2.48 16.97 -22.80
C ASP A 201 1.76 16.18 -23.91
N ARG A 202 2.34 15.07 -24.37
CA ARG A 202 1.82 14.27 -25.49
C ARG A 202 1.17 13.00 -24.98
N HIS A 203 0.05 12.63 -25.60
CA HIS A 203 -0.67 11.40 -25.29
C HIS A 203 -1.01 10.67 -26.60
N PHE A 204 -0.89 9.36 -26.57
CA PHE A 204 -1.33 8.51 -27.66
C PHE A 204 -2.86 8.42 -27.65
N VAL A 205 -3.50 8.79 -28.75
CA VAL A 205 -4.96 8.86 -28.85
C VAL A 205 -5.53 7.61 -29.50
N ALA A 206 -4.97 7.21 -30.65
CA ALA A 206 -5.44 6.08 -31.43
C ALA A 206 -4.36 5.59 -32.41
N ALA A 207 -4.47 4.32 -32.82
CA ALA A 207 -3.79 3.77 -34.00
C ALA A 207 -4.84 3.42 -35.06
N ILE A 208 -4.47 3.57 -36.33
CA ILE A 208 -5.32 3.25 -37.48
C ILE A 208 -4.47 2.41 -38.42
N ASP A 209 -4.93 1.21 -38.72
CA ASP A 209 -4.33 0.36 -39.75
C ASP A 209 -4.87 0.79 -41.12
N VAL A 210 -3.96 0.96 -42.09
CA VAL A 210 -4.30 1.42 -43.45
C VAL A 210 -3.60 0.52 -44.45
N ASP A 211 -4.37 0.01 -45.42
CA ASP A 211 -3.85 -0.68 -46.59
C ASP A 211 -3.73 0.30 -47.76
N GLU A 212 -2.61 0.25 -48.48
CA GLU A 212 -2.42 1.04 -49.70
C GLU A 212 -3.05 0.27 -50.88
N VAL A 213 -3.99 0.92 -51.59
CA VAL A 213 -4.70 0.36 -52.77
C VAL A 213 -4.02 0.79 -54.05
#